data_AF-A0A164AME9-F1
#
_entry.id   AF-A0A164AME9-F1
#
_cell.length_a   1.000
_cell.length_b   1.000
_cell.length_c   1.000
_cell.angle_alpha   90.00
_cell.angle_beta   90.00
_cell.angle_gamma   90.00
#
_symmetry.space_group_name_H-M   'P 1'
#
loop_
_entity.id
_entity.type
_entity.pdbx_description
1 polymer ?
#
loop_
_entity_poly.entity_id
_entity_poly.type
_entity_poly.pdbx_seq_one_letter_code
_entity_poly.pdbx_strand_id
1 'polypeptide(L)'
;MKTLSTNQVQQIDNEIALYNLQYEDIIAEVTDHIICEIENEINSNNLEFDNAFILVFDKWRPLLRPNTSSKYTDVPSFISNNWVDKEDNRWRIAGLLTALFSIFYLAISHWTRFDLLLFAIILLGVTVILSFNVYRFLKNAKNYRSSYLKTLSRKNSINVLIALGITVYELAKYISKPNTNFGSLIIGLLAIYTFTNTVLIYREGLKQIKN
;
A
#
# COMPACT_ATOMS: atom_id res chain seq x y z
N MET A 1 5.83 -39.23 14.64
CA MET A 1 5.68 -37.77 14.80
C MET A 1 4.65 -37.56 15.90
N LYS A 2 5.04 -36.89 17.00
CA LYS A 2 4.11 -36.47 18.05
C LYS A 2 3.25 -35.33 17.47
N THR A 3 1.94 -35.49 17.56
CA THR A 3 0.95 -34.49 17.16
C THR A 3 0.32 -33.86 18.39
N LEU A 4 -0.17 -32.64 18.25
CA LEU A 4 -0.84 -31.95 19.36
C LEU A 4 -2.18 -32.61 19.73
N SER A 5 -2.51 -32.60 21.02
CA SER A 5 -3.84 -32.96 21.51
C SER A 5 -4.86 -31.85 21.24
N THR A 6 -6.15 -32.18 21.25
CA THR A 6 -7.24 -31.21 21.06
C THR A 6 -7.17 -30.04 22.06
N ASN A 7 -6.78 -30.31 23.31
CA ASN A 7 -6.64 -29.27 24.33
C ASN A 7 -5.48 -28.30 24.02
N GLN A 8 -4.37 -28.81 23.47
CA GLN A 8 -3.22 -28.01 23.07
C GLN A 8 -3.52 -27.15 21.85
N VAL A 9 -4.27 -27.69 20.88
CA VAL A 9 -4.77 -26.91 19.73
C VAL A 9 -5.70 -25.80 20.20
N GLN A 10 -6.65 -26.11 21.09
CA GLN A 10 -7.55 -25.11 21.66
C GLN A 10 -6.79 -23.99 22.41
N GLN A 11 -5.69 -24.32 23.08
CA GLN A 11 -4.84 -23.32 23.74
C GLN A 11 -4.17 -22.38 22.73
N ILE A 12 -3.71 -22.91 21.59
CA ILE A 12 -3.14 -22.10 20.49
C ILE A 12 -4.20 -21.17 19.90
N ASP A 13 -5.40 -21.69 19.63
CA ASP A 13 -6.52 -20.91 19.09
C ASP A 13 -6.89 -19.74 20.02
N ASN A 14 -6.95 -20.01 21.33
CA ASN A 14 -7.26 -19.00 22.33
C ASN A 14 -6.19 -17.90 22.39
N GLU A 15 -4.91 -18.24 22.27
CA GLU A 15 -3.82 -17.25 22.26
C GLU A 15 -3.84 -16.41 20.97
N ILE A 16 -4.10 -17.01 19.81
CA ILE A 16 -4.21 -16.29 18.53
C ILE A 16 -5.40 -15.31 18.54
N ALA A 17 -6.51 -15.69 19.17
CA ALA A 17 -7.70 -14.83 19.29
C ALA A 17 -7.40 -13.49 19.98
N LEU A 18 -6.38 -13.41 20.84
CA LEU A 18 -5.97 -12.17 21.52
C LEU A 18 -5.43 -11.09 20.57
N TYR A 19 -5.02 -11.46 19.36
CA TYR A 19 -4.42 -10.53 18.40
C TYR A 19 -5.44 -9.85 17.46
N ASN A 20 -6.74 -10.12 17.61
CA ASN A 20 -7.84 -9.48 16.85
C ASN A 20 -7.64 -9.52 15.33
N LEU A 21 -7.16 -10.64 14.80
CA LEU A 21 -7.09 -10.86 13.37
C LEU A 21 -8.50 -10.81 12.76
N GLN A 22 -8.66 -10.09 11.65
CA GLN A 22 -9.97 -9.78 11.09
C GLN A 22 -10.48 -10.80 10.06
N TYR A 23 -9.57 -11.59 9.46
CA TYR A 23 -9.88 -12.39 8.27
C TYR A 23 -9.64 -13.88 8.57
N GLU A 24 -10.70 -14.67 8.41
CA GLU A 24 -10.76 -16.09 8.80
C GLU A 24 -9.75 -16.96 8.06
N ASP A 25 -9.50 -16.68 6.77
CA ASP A 25 -8.52 -17.36 5.95
C ASP A 25 -7.10 -17.25 6.54
N ILE A 26 -6.75 -16.04 6.96
CA ILE A 26 -5.44 -15.77 7.58
C ILE A 26 -5.35 -16.33 8.98
N ILE A 27 -6.43 -16.28 9.76
CA ILE A 27 -6.47 -16.93 11.08
C ILE A 27 -6.17 -18.42 10.91
N ALA A 28 -6.86 -19.09 9.99
CA ALA A 28 -6.67 -20.51 9.73
C ALA A 28 -5.24 -20.84 9.28
N GLU A 29 -4.68 -20.07 8.33
CA GLU A 29 -3.31 -20.28 7.83
C GLU A 29 -2.24 -20.05 8.92
N VAL A 30 -2.39 -18.98 9.70
CA VAL A 30 -1.47 -18.67 10.80
C VAL A 30 -1.55 -19.73 11.90
N THR A 31 -2.75 -20.15 12.27
CA THR A 31 -2.96 -21.22 13.24
C THR A 31 -2.30 -22.51 12.79
N ASP A 32 -2.52 -22.93 11.53
CA ASP A 32 -1.92 -24.15 10.97
C ASP A 32 -0.38 -24.09 10.98
N HIS A 33 0.19 -22.94 10.58
CA HIS A 33 1.63 -22.72 10.63
C HIS A 33 2.20 -22.78 12.05
N ILE A 34 1.55 -22.15 13.03
CA ILE A 34 1.99 -22.18 14.43
C ILE A 34 1.91 -23.60 14.99
N ILE A 35 0.84 -24.35 14.69
CA ILE A 35 0.68 -25.75 15.09
C ILE A 35 1.83 -26.59 14.53
N CYS A 36 2.07 -26.50 13.22
CA CYS A 36 3.13 -27.23 12.54
C CYS A 36 4.52 -26.88 13.11
N GLU A 37 4.76 -25.61 13.45
CA GLU A 37 6.03 -25.17 14.04
C GLU A 37 6.22 -25.72 15.46
N ILE A 38 5.18 -25.70 16.30
CA ILE A 38 5.21 -26.30 17.64
C ILE A 38 5.45 -27.81 17.54
N GLU A 39 4.77 -28.51 16.64
CA GLU A 39 4.99 -29.94 16.40
C GLU A 39 6.43 -30.21 15.95
N ASN A 40 6.99 -29.36 15.08
CA ASN A 40 8.38 -29.47 14.67
C ASN A 40 9.33 -29.28 15.87
N GLU A 41 9.10 -28.31 16.74
CA GLU A 41 9.91 -28.08 17.94
C GLU A 41 9.83 -29.26 18.94
N ILE A 42 8.65 -29.84 19.12
CA ILE A 42 8.46 -31.04 19.96
C ILE A 42 9.18 -32.25 19.38
N ASN A 43 9.15 -32.44 18.07
CA ASN A 43 9.71 -33.62 17.40
C ASN A 43 11.21 -33.52 17.17
N SER A 44 11.69 -32.37 16.72
CA SER A 44 13.08 -32.14 16.30
C SER A 44 13.98 -31.78 17.47
N ASN A 45 13.48 -30.97 18.42
CA ASN A 45 14.25 -30.50 19.58
C ASN A 45 13.86 -31.21 20.89
N ASN A 46 12.95 -32.20 20.82
CA ASN A 46 12.45 -32.98 21.95
C ASN A 46 11.95 -32.10 23.12
N LEU A 47 11.38 -30.94 22.79
CA LEU A 47 10.80 -30.02 23.77
C LEU A 47 9.45 -30.53 24.28
N GLU A 48 9.15 -30.24 25.54
CA GLU A 48 7.79 -30.35 26.05
C GLU A 48 6.90 -29.25 25.44
N PHE A 49 5.59 -29.51 25.36
CA PHE A 49 4.64 -28.61 24.72
C PHE A 49 4.72 -27.18 25.26
N ASP A 50 4.76 -26.98 26.58
CA ASP A 50 4.78 -25.64 27.17
C ASP A 50 6.01 -24.83 26.74
N ASN A 51 7.17 -25.48 26.66
CA ASN A 51 8.41 -24.84 26.21
C ASN A 51 8.37 -24.53 24.71
N ALA A 52 7.88 -25.46 23.89
CA ALA A 52 7.70 -25.24 22.45
C ALA A 52 6.67 -24.13 22.18
N PHE A 53 5.58 -24.10 22.95
CA PHE A 53 4.53 -23.08 22.87
C PHE A 53 5.10 -21.69 23.14
N ILE A 54 5.82 -21.50 24.25
CA ILE A 54 6.44 -20.22 24.60
C ILE A 54 7.43 -19.79 23.51
N LEU A 55 8.31 -20.69 23.08
CA LEU A 55 9.34 -20.40 22.09
C LEU A 55 8.75 -19.96 20.74
N VAL A 56 7.73 -20.68 20.24
CA VAL A 56 7.05 -20.33 18.99
C VAL A 56 6.26 -19.04 19.14
N PHE A 57 5.51 -18.84 20.22
CA PHE A 57 4.76 -17.59 20.40
C PHE A 57 5.64 -16.37 20.65
N ASP A 58 6.82 -16.50 21.26
CA ASP A 58 7.76 -15.39 21.38
C ASP A 58 8.26 -14.90 20.01
N LYS A 59 8.42 -15.83 19.05
CA LYS A 59 8.73 -15.52 17.65
C LYS A 59 7.54 -14.89 16.92
N TRP A 60 6.33 -15.41 17.11
CA TRP A 60 5.14 -14.97 16.37
C TRP A 60 4.50 -13.70 16.94
N ARG A 61 4.60 -13.44 18.24
CA ARG A 61 4.01 -12.26 18.89
C ARG A 61 4.36 -10.93 18.24
N PRO A 62 5.62 -10.60 17.89
CA PRO A 62 5.92 -9.36 17.15
C PRO A 62 5.31 -9.34 15.74
N LEU A 63 5.12 -10.51 15.13
CA LEU A 63 4.56 -10.69 13.79
C LEU A 63 3.03 -10.48 13.76
N LEU A 64 2.33 -11.08 14.73
CA LEU A 64 0.86 -11.02 14.84
C LEU A 64 0.35 -9.64 15.28
N ARG A 65 1.17 -8.88 16.01
CA ARG A 65 0.80 -7.52 16.41
C ARG A 65 0.71 -6.58 15.21
N PRO A 66 -0.25 -5.64 15.22
CA PRO A 66 -0.32 -4.60 14.20
C PRO A 66 0.98 -3.81 14.11
N ASN A 67 1.35 -3.44 12.89
CA ASN A 67 2.48 -2.55 12.68
C ASN A 67 2.19 -1.18 13.32
N THR A 68 3.20 -0.61 13.99
CA THR A 68 3.09 0.67 14.71
C THR A 68 2.93 1.88 13.78
N SER A 69 3.16 1.70 12.48
CA SER A 69 2.91 2.73 11.48
C SER A 69 1.40 2.98 11.31
N SER A 70 1.00 4.25 11.39
CA SER A 70 -0.39 4.73 11.14
C SER A 70 -0.93 4.41 9.74
N LYS A 71 -0.09 3.87 8.85
CA LYS A 71 -0.46 3.43 7.52
C LYS A 71 -1.02 2.01 7.48
N TYR A 72 -0.64 1.20 8.45
CA TYR A 72 -0.95 -0.23 8.55
C TYR A 72 -1.72 -0.52 9.85
N THR A 73 -2.47 0.48 10.33
CA THR A 73 -3.33 0.32 11.51
C THR A 73 -4.22 -0.91 11.34
N ASP A 74 -4.26 -1.75 12.38
CA ASP A 74 -5.00 -3.01 12.44
C ASP A 74 -4.55 -4.08 11.42
N VAL A 75 -3.38 -3.91 10.80
CA VAL A 75 -2.76 -4.92 9.94
C VAL A 75 -1.55 -5.54 10.64
N PRO A 76 -1.54 -6.87 10.86
CA PRO A 76 -0.40 -7.58 11.43
C PRO A 76 0.92 -7.27 10.73
N SER A 77 2.01 -7.25 11.48
CA SER A 77 3.31 -6.87 10.95
C SER A 77 3.83 -7.85 9.89
N PHE A 78 3.55 -9.16 9.99
CA PHE A 78 3.94 -10.12 8.94
C PHE A 78 3.30 -9.83 7.57
N ILE A 79 2.05 -9.33 7.56
CA ILE A 79 1.36 -8.93 6.33
C ILE A 79 1.90 -7.59 5.83
N SER A 80 1.99 -6.61 6.73
CA SER A 80 2.36 -5.25 6.35
C SER A 80 3.84 -5.11 5.96
N ASN A 81 4.76 -5.90 6.53
CA ASN A 81 6.17 -5.90 6.14
C ASN A 81 6.34 -6.25 4.66
N ASN A 82 5.62 -7.29 4.18
CA ASN A 82 5.59 -7.64 2.76
C ASN A 82 5.03 -6.53 1.86
N TRP A 83 4.21 -5.64 2.42
CA TRP A 83 3.68 -4.50 1.69
C TRP A 83 4.63 -3.32 1.70
N VAL A 84 5.40 -3.10 2.79
CA VAL A 84 6.40 -2.05 2.90
C VAL A 84 7.40 -2.15 1.76
N ASP A 85 7.95 -3.33 1.49
CA ASP A 85 8.94 -3.53 0.43
C ASP A 85 8.37 -3.26 -0.96
N LYS A 86 7.16 -3.78 -1.21
CA LYS A 86 6.42 -3.51 -2.45
C LYS A 86 6.13 -2.02 -2.61
N GLU A 87 5.90 -1.34 -1.49
CA GLU A 87 5.66 0.08 -1.49
C GLU A 87 6.92 0.87 -1.80
N ASP A 88 8.02 0.61 -1.11
CA ASP A 88 9.29 1.27 -1.33
C ASP A 88 9.71 1.16 -2.79
N ASN A 89 9.57 -0.02 -3.39
CA ASN A 89 9.81 -0.19 -4.82
C ASN A 89 8.87 0.67 -5.70
N ARG A 90 7.59 0.80 -5.31
CA ARG A 90 6.63 1.69 -6.00
C ARG A 90 7.07 3.16 -5.95
N TRP A 91 7.49 3.64 -4.77
CA TRP A 91 7.98 5.01 -4.58
C TRP A 91 9.26 5.25 -5.39
N ARG A 92 10.19 4.29 -5.43
CA ARG A 92 11.41 4.35 -6.25
C ARG A 92 11.11 4.42 -7.75
N ILE A 93 10.20 3.58 -8.26
CA ILE A 93 9.80 3.60 -9.67
C ILE A 93 9.12 4.93 -10.03
N ALA A 94 8.19 5.40 -9.18
CA ALA A 94 7.52 6.68 -9.40
C ALA A 94 8.52 7.84 -9.40
N GLY A 95 9.43 7.87 -8.43
CA GLY A 95 10.49 8.89 -8.34
C GLY A 95 11.43 8.87 -9.54
N LEU A 96 11.86 7.69 -9.99
CA LEU A 96 12.72 7.54 -11.17
C LEU A 96 12.03 8.07 -12.43
N LEU A 97 10.77 7.70 -12.65
CA LEU A 97 10.01 8.18 -13.81
C LEU A 97 9.77 9.68 -13.76
N THR A 98 9.48 10.24 -12.58
CA THR A 98 9.39 11.69 -12.41
C THR A 98 10.72 12.37 -12.71
N ALA A 99 11.85 11.85 -12.22
CA ALA A 99 13.17 12.42 -12.48
C ALA A 99 13.56 12.39 -13.96
N LEU A 100 13.31 11.26 -14.65
CA LEU A 100 13.53 11.14 -16.09
C LEU A 100 12.68 12.16 -16.86
N PHE A 101 11.42 12.34 -16.44
CA PHE A 101 10.56 13.35 -17.04
C PHE A 101 11.03 14.77 -16.74
N SER A 102 11.62 15.06 -15.58
CA SER A 102 12.22 16.36 -15.29
C SER A 102 13.33 16.73 -16.30
N ILE A 103 14.13 15.75 -16.71
CA ILE A 103 15.19 15.97 -17.71
C ILE A 103 14.56 16.26 -19.09
N PHE A 104 13.57 15.45 -19.49
CA PHE A 104 12.81 15.67 -20.71
C PHE A 104 12.08 17.02 -20.72
N TYR A 105 11.55 17.41 -19.56
CA TYR A 105 10.91 18.71 -19.33
C TYR A 105 11.89 19.86 -19.57
N LEU A 106 13.11 19.80 -19.00
CA LEU A 106 14.10 20.87 -19.20
C LEU A 106 14.48 21.00 -20.67
N ALA A 107 14.49 19.90 -21.43
CA ALA A 107 14.75 19.92 -22.86
C ALA A 107 13.63 20.59 -23.69
N ILE A 108 12.36 20.45 -23.30
CA ILE A 108 11.20 20.90 -24.10
C ILE A 108 10.56 22.19 -23.58
N SER A 109 10.70 22.49 -22.28
CA SER A 109 10.11 23.67 -21.63
C SER A 109 10.57 25.00 -22.20
N HIS A 110 11.64 25.00 -23.01
CA HIS A 110 12.06 26.16 -23.77
C HIS A 110 11.02 26.58 -24.84
N TRP A 111 10.13 25.67 -25.27
CA TRP A 111 9.28 25.86 -26.43
C TRP A 111 7.83 26.24 -26.11
N THR A 112 7.15 25.67 -25.09
CA THR A 112 5.75 26.05 -24.79
C THR A 112 5.32 25.85 -23.33
N ARG A 113 5.00 26.96 -22.62
CA ARG A 113 4.60 26.95 -21.20
C ARG A 113 3.12 26.63 -20.95
N PHE A 114 2.25 27.15 -21.81
CA PHE A 114 0.80 26.94 -21.72
C PHE A 114 0.44 25.45 -21.87
N ASP A 115 1.10 24.77 -22.80
CA ASP A 115 0.90 23.34 -23.08
C ASP A 115 1.20 22.47 -21.87
N LEU A 116 2.13 22.89 -21.00
CA LEU A 116 2.53 22.14 -19.81
C LEU A 116 1.49 22.19 -18.69
N LEU A 117 0.86 23.35 -18.45
CA LEU A 117 -0.21 23.45 -17.47
C LEU A 117 -1.46 22.70 -17.95
N LEU A 118 -1.77 22.79 -19.25
CA LEU A 118 -2.86 22.03 -19.85
C LEU A 118 -2.60 20.52 -19.73
N PHE A 119 -1.38 20.08 -20.04
CA PHE A 119 -0.96 18.69 -19.87
C PHE A 119 -1.11 18.22 -18.41
N ALA A 120 -0.67 19.01 -17.44
CA ALA A 120 -0.80 18.68 -16.02
C ALA A 120 -2.27 18.52 -15.60
N ILE A 121 -3.16 19.40 -16.06
CA ILE A 121 -4.61 19.30 -15.78
C ILE A 121 -5.19 18.02 -16.37
N ILE A 122 -4.91 17.72 -17.64
CA ILE A 122 -5.40 16.50 -18.29
C ILE A 122 -4.90 15.27 -17.52
N LEU A 123 -3.62 15.25 -17.17
CA LEU A 123 -3.00 14.13 -16.47
C LEU A 123 -3.60 13.92 -15.07
N LEU A 124 -3.80 15.00 -14.30
CA LEU A 124 -4.49 14.94 -13.01
C LEU A 124 -5.95 14.51 -13.16
N GLY A 125 -6.64 14.96 -14.21
CA GLY A 125 -8.01 14.51 -14.52
C GLY A 125 -8.10 13.00 -14.75
N VAL A 126 -7.20 12.44 -15.57
CA VAL A 126 -7.08 10.99 -15.76
C VAL A 126 -6.79 10.28 -14.44
N THR A 127 -5.95 10.88 -13.60
CA THR A 127 -5.57 10.34 -12.28
C THR A 127 -6.78 10.22 -11.34
N VAL A 128 -7.69 11.20 -11.35
CA VAL A 128 -8.95 11.14 -10.58
C VAL A 128 -9.81 9.97 -11.05
N ILE A 129 -9.98 9.80 -12.36
CA ILE A 129 -10.77 8.71 -12.95
C ILE A 129 -10.20 7.35 -12.57
N LEU A 130 -8.88 7.16 -12.69
CA LEU A 130 -8.22 5.92 -12.30
C LEU A 130 -8.43 5.62 -10.80
N SER A 131 -8.25 6.62 -9.94
CA SER A 131 -8.43 6.44 -8.49
C SER A 131 -9.88 6.08 -8.13
N PHE A 132 -10.86 6.67 -8.81
CA PHE A 132 -12.26 6.30 -8.66
C PHE A 132 -12.53 4.86 -9.11
N ASN A 133 -11.94 4.43 -10.23
CA ASN A 133 -12.07 3.06 -10.72
C ASN A 133 -11.46 2.05 -9.74
N VAL A 134 -10.30 2.33 -9.12
CA VAL A 134 -9.73 1.47 -8.06
C VAL A 134 -10.72 1.28 -6.93
N TYR A 135 -11.31 2.37 -6.44
CA TYR A 135 -12.31 2.29 -5.37
C TYR A 135 -13.52 1.45 -5.78
N ARG A 136 -14.06 1.69 -6.97
CA ARG A 136 -15.20 0.94 -7.50
C ARG A 136 -14.91 -0.55 -7.58
N PHE A 137 -13.75 -0.92 -8.13
CA PHE A 137 -13.36 -2.32 -8.30
C PHE A 137 -13.15 -3.04 -6.99
N LEU A 138 -12.52 -2.37 -6.02
CA LEU A 138 -12.22 -2.99 -4.75
C LEU A 138 -13.41 -2.98 -3.80
N LYS A 139 -14.48 -2.19 -4.03
CA LYS A 139 -15.60 -1.99 -3.08
C LYS A 139 -16.10 -3.29 -2.44
N ASN A 140 -16.24 -4.35 -3.23
CA ASN A 140 -16.77 -5.64 -2.79
C ASN A 140 -15.71 -6.63 -2.28
N ALA A 141 -14.42 -6.36 -2.51
CA ALA A 141 -13.34 -7.21 -2.03
C ALA A 141 -13.21 -7.10 -0.50
N LYS A 142 -13.12 -8.26 0.16
CA LYS A 142 -13.07 -8.42 1.63
C LYS A 142 -11.76 -9.07 2.09
N ASN A 143 -10.62 -8.65 1.55
CA ASN A 143 -9.30 -9.10 2.02
C ASN A 143 -8.44 -7.93 2.53
N TYR A 144 -7.46 -8.19 3.40
CA TYR A 144 -6.57 -7.16 3.98
C TYR A 144 -5.96 -6.26 2.91
N ARG A 145 -5.51 -6.84 1.80
CA ARG A 145 -4.84 -6.11 0.71
C ARG A 145 -5.78 -5.12 0.03
N SER A 146 -7.02 -5.52 -0.24
CA SER A 146 -8.05 -4.68 -0.83
C SER A 146 -8.47 -3.55 0.10
N SER A 147 -8.56 -3.80 1.41
CA SER A 147 -8.83 -2.77 2.42
C SER A 147 -7.72 -1.71 2.46
N TYR A 148 -6.46 -2.16 2.46
CA TYR A 148 -5.30 -1.27 2.36
C TYR A 148 -5.31 -0.45 1.05
N LEU A 149 -5.52 -1.10 -0.10
CA LEU A 149 -5.54 -0.41 -1.40
C LEU A 149 -6.70 0.60 -1.52
N LYS A 150 -7.88 0.33 -0.93
CA LYS A 150 -8.97 1.32 -0.83
C LYS A 150 -8.53 2.55 -0.05
N THR A 151 -7.93 2.35 1.12
CA THR A 151 -7.44 3.43 1.98
C THR A 151 -6.36 4.25 1.28
N LEU A 152 -5.41 3.58 0.63
CA LEU A 152 -4.35 4.21 -0.14
C LEU A 152 -4.90 5.00 -1.32
N SER A 153 -5.83 4.42 -2.08
CA SER A 153 -6.49 5.09 -3.21
C SER A 153 -7.26 6.33 -2.74
N ARG A 154 -7.96 6.27 -1.60
CA ARG A 154 -8.67 7.42 -1.03
C ARG A 154 -7.72 8.56 -0.66
N LYS A 155 -6.61 8.25 0.04
CA LYS A 155 -5.57 9.24 0.38
C LYS A 155 -4.98 9.87 -0.88
N ASN A 156 -4.68 9.05 -1.88
CA ASN A 156 -4.16 9.51 -3.15
C ASN A 156 -5.15 10.40 -3.92
N SER A 157 -6.45 10.06 -3.94
CA SER A 157 -7.49 10.90 -4.54
C SER A 157 -7.55 12.29 -3.91
N ILE A 158 -7.46 12.39 -2.58
CA ILE A 158 -7.45 13.67 -1.86
C ILE A 158 -6.24 14.51 -2.30
N ASN A 159 -5.05 13.89 -2.35
CA ASN A 159 -3.84 14.57 -2.80
C ASN A 159 -3.96 15.07 -4.25
N VAL A 160 -4.56 14.27 -5.14
CA VAL A 160 -4.79 14.65 -6.54
C VAL A 160 -5.75 15.83 -6.65
N LEU A 161 -6.82 15.86 -5.84
CA LEU A 161 -7.75 16.99 -5.82
C LEU A 161 -7.09 18.28 -5.35
N ILE A 162 -6.25 18.20 -4.31
CA ILE A 162 -5.45 19.35 -3.84
C ILE A 162 -4.50 19.83 -4.94
N ALA A 163 -3.76 18.91 -5.57
CA ALA A 163 -2.85 19.23 -6.67
C ALA A 163 -3.58 19.86 -7.87
N LEU A 164 -4.78 19.37 -8.20
CA LEU A 164 -5.62 19.92 -9.27
C LEU A 164 -6.05 21.35 -8.94
N GLY A 165 -6.48 21.62 -7.71
CA GLY A 165 -6.83 22.97 -7.26
C GLY A 165 -5.68 23.96 -7.38
N ILE A 166 -4.48 23.57 -6.96
CA ILE A 166 -3.25 24.38 -7.11
C ILE A 166 -2.92 24.62 -8.59
N THR A 167 -3.04 23.60 -9.43
CA THR A 167 -2.78 23.68 -10.86
C THR A 167 -3.73 24.64 -11.57
N VAL A 168 -5.02 24.55 -11.27
CA VAL A 168 -6.05 25.44 -11.84
C VAL A 168 -5.84 26.88 -11.38
N TYR A 169 -5.48 27.09 -10.10
CA TYR A 169 -5.15 28.42 -9.59
C TYR A 169 -3.96 29.05 -10.33
N GLU A 170 -2.88 28.31 -10.51
CA GLU A 170 -1.70 28.80 -11.22
C GLU A 170 -1.98 29.01 -12.72
N LEU A 171 -2.83 28.20 -13.35
CA LEU A 171 -3.29 28.46 -14.72
C LEU A 171 -4.09 29.76 -14.81
N ALA A 172 -5.03 30.00 -13.90
CA ALA A 172 -5.81 31.24 -13.88
C ALA A 172 -4.92 32.47 -13.67
N LYS A 173 -3.92 32.36 -12.80
CA LYS A 173 -2.90 33.39 -12.56
C LYS A 173 -2.02 33.63 -13.79
N TYR A 174 -1.60 32.57 -14.49
CA TYR A 174 -0.84 32.68 -15.74
C TYR A 174 -1.63 33.41 -16.83
N ILE A 175 -2.91 33.05 -17.03
CA ILE A 175 -3.81 33.74 -17.97
C ILE A 175 -3.94 35.22 -17.60
N SER A 176 -3.98 35.54 -16.31
CA SER A 176 -4.13 36.93 -15.82
C SER A 176 -2.83 37.74 -15.88
N LYS A 177 -1.67 37.11 -15.62
CA LYS A 177 -0.33 37.75 -15.56
C LYS A 177 0.77 36.75 -16.02
N PRO A 178 1.20 36.79 -17.29
CA PRO A 178 2.02 35.73 -17.89
C PRO A 178 3.52 35.67 -17.48
N ASN A 179 3.93 36.25 -16.35
CA ASN A 179 5.36 36.42 -16.00
C ASN A 179 5.84 35.63 -14.76
N THR A 180 5.20 34.51 -14.42
CA THR A 180 5.62 33.66 -13.29
C THR A 180 6.26 32.36 -13.78
N ASN A 181 7.57 32.18 -13.53
CA ASN A 181 8.40 31.21 -14.24
C ASN A 181 8.67 29.87 -13.51
N PHE A 182 8.39 29.75 -12.22
CA PHE A 182 8.85 28.58 -11.44
C PHE A 182 7.73 27.58 -11.05
N GLY A 183 6.48 28.03 -10.99
CA GLY A 183 5.36 27.19 -10.51
C GLY A 183 4.97 26.05 -11.47
N SER A 184 5.02 26.28 -12.78
CA SER A 184 4.53 25.33 -13.78
C SER A 184 5.35 24.03 -13.87
N LEU A 185 6.67 24.12 -13.66
CA LEU A 185 7.55 22.94 -13.64
C LEU A 185 7.21 22.03 -12.46
N ILE A 186 7.17 22.59 -11.25
CA ILE A 186 6.87 21.85 -10.03
C ILE A 186 5.51 21.17 -10.14
N ILE A 187 4.51 21.88 -10.67
CA ILE A 187 3.17 21.35 -10.87
C ILE A 187 3.15 20.20 -11.88
N GLY A 188 3.87 20.33 -13.00
CA GLY A 188 4.00 19.25 -13.98
C GLY A 188 4.64 18.00 -13.37
N LEU A 189 5.71 18.15 -12.58
CA LEU A 189 6.35 17.02 -11.89
C LEU A 189 5.43 16.38 -10.85
N LEU A 190 4.70 17.17 -10.08
CA LEU A 190 3.70 16.67 -9.14
C LEU A 190 2.59 15.90 -9.86
N ALA A 191 2.11 16.39 -11.00
CA ALA A 191 1.10 15.70 -11.81
C ALA A 191 1.59 14.33 -12.30
N ILE A 192 2.85 14.25 -12.74
CA ILE A 192 3.44 13.00 -13.24
C ILE A 192 3.71 12.01 -12.12
N TYR A 193 4.24 12.52 -11.00
CA TYR A 193 4.46 11.73 -9.81
C TYR A 193 3.15 11.09 -9.31
N THR A 194 2.11 11.92 -9.16
CA THR A 194 0.78 11.47 -8.71
C THR A 194 0.13 10.52 -9.71
N PHE A 195 0.21 10.80 -11.01
CA PHE A 195 -0.27 9.91 -12.06
C PHE A 195 0.41 8.55 -12.01
N THR A 196 1.74 8.52 -11.98
CA THR A 196 2.53 7.28 -11.97
C THR A 196 2.21 6.44 -10.74
N ASN A 197 2.17 7.06 -9.55
CA ASN A 197 1.79 6.37 -8.32
C ASN A 197 0.38 5.77 -8.42
N THR A 198 -0.56 6.51 -9.02
CA THR A 198 -1.95 6.05 -9.22
C THR A 198 -2.05 4.88 -10.20
N VAL A 199 -1.31 4.92 -11.31
CA VAL A 199 -1.25 3.82 -12.27
C VAL A 199 -0.73 2.55 -11.60
N LEU A 200 0.30 2.68 -10.75
CA LEU A 200 0.84 1.54 -10.00
C LEU A 200 -0.17 0.99 -8.98
N ILE A 201 -0.89 1.86 -8.25
CA ILE A 201 -2.00 1.44 -7.36
C ILE A 201 -3.10 0.75 -8.16
N TYR A 202 -3.47 1.30 -9.32
CA TYR A 202 -4.51 0.75 -10.19
C TYR A 202 -4.13 -0.64 -10.70
N ARG A 203 -2.90 -0.82 -11.17
CA ARG A 203 -2.36 -2.12 -11.58
C ARG A 203 -2.40 -3.14 -10.45
N GLU A 204 -2.04 -2.74 -9.23
CA GLU A 204 -2.11 -3.60 -8.05
C GLU A 204 -3.56 -3.96 -7.69
N GLY A 205 -4.49 -3.00 -7.80
CA GLY A 205 -5.92 -3.24 -7.60
C GLY A 205 -6.49 -4.26 -8.59
N LEU A 206 -6.12 -4.18 -9.87
CA LEU A 206 -6.56 -5.13 -10.89
C LEU A 206 -6.10 -6.57 -10.59
N LYS A 207 -4.92 -6.77 -9.99
CA LYS A 207 -4.44 -8.10 -9.59
C LYS A 207 -5.34 -8.73 -8.52
N GLN A 208 -5.97 -7.93 -7.67
CA GLN A 208 -6.85 -8.42 -6.60
C GLN A 208 -8.23 -8.87 -7.10
N ILE A 209 -8.60 -8.54 -8.34
CA ILE A 209 -9.88 -8.93 -8.94
C ILE A 209 -9.73 -10.24 -9.74
N LYS A 210 -8.52 -10.50 -10.24
CA LYS A 210 -8.21 -11.67 -11.06
C LYS A 210 -7.91 -12.93 -10.26
N ASN A 211 -7.73 -12.80 -8.95
CA ASN A 211 -7.57 -13.87 -7.98
C ASN A 211 -8.83 -13.97 -7.14
#